data_AF-A0A965J0Y5-F1
#
_entry.id   AF-A0A965J0Y5-F1
#
_cell.length_a   1.000
_cell.length_b   1.000
_cell.length_c   1.000
_cell.angle_alpha   90.00
_cell.angle_beta   90.00
_cell.angle_gamma   90.00
#
_symmetry.space_group_name_H-M   'P 1'
#
loop_
_entity.id
_entity.type
_entity.pdbx_description
1 polymer ?
#
loop_
_entity_poly.entity_id
_entity_poly.type
_entity_poly.pdbx_seq_one_letter_code
_entity_poly.pdbx_strand_id
1 'polypeptide(L)'
;LFEVKSEKKEYGISQPFPEEFARIILDEVNVSELNENIIFMSFDPNILNAIYSQDSTFRFIYLTYKPFKSVNKFLSHCNFKPYALGMYFPTITKGKGYALSRKGVKLFAWTVNNKQQTFDLIHKGVDGIITDFPDRINENLTNPH
;
A
#
# COMPACT_ATOMS: atom_id res chain seq x y z
N LEU A 1 -3.75 -2.04 8.84
CA LEU A 1 -2.76 -2.18 7.74
C LEU A 1 -1.59 -2.98 8.29
N PHE A 2 -1.13 -4.02 7.59
CA PHE A 2 -0.01 -4.86 8.03
C PHE A 2 1.14 -4.72 7.03
N GLU A 3 2.24 -4.08 7.42
CA GLU A 3 3.40 -3.96 6.54
C GLU A 3 4.32 -5.17 6.67
N VAL A 4 4.56 -5.87 5.56
CA VAL A 4 5.57 -6.92 5.48
C VAL A 4 6.89 -6.31 5.02
N LYS A 5 7.84 -6.18 5.95
CA LYS A 5 9.21 -5.73 5.65
C LYS A 5 9.99 -6.87 5.00
N SER A 6 10.18 -6.77 3.69
CA SER A 6 10.85 -7.77 2.86
C SER A 6 11.76 -7.07 1.85
N GLU A 7 13.00 -7.54 1.70
CA GLU A 7 13.98 -6.95 0.79
C GLU A 7 14.73 -8.04 0.02
N LYS A 8 14.72 -7.97 -1.32
CA LYS A 8 15.33 -9.01 -2.19
C LYS A 8 16.79 -9.37 -1.86
N LYS A 9 17.57 -8.41 -1.36
CA LYS A 9 18.98 -8.64 -0.98
C LYS A 9 19.14 -9.43 0.32
N GLU A 10 18.10 -9.51 1.15
CA GLU A 10 18.12 -10.15 2.47
C GLU A 10 17.58 -11.58 2.44
N TYR A 11 16.98 -12.01 1.31
CA TYR A 11 16.43 -13.35 1.15
C TYR A 11 17.51 -14.42 1.33
N GLY A 12 17.22 -15.42 2.17
CA GLY A 12 18.15 -16.49 2.53
C GLY A 12 19.33 -16.05 3.40
N ILE A 13 19.38 -14.78 3.83
CA ILE A 13 20.41 -14.24 4.72
C ILE A 13 19.79 -13.95 6.08
N SER A 14 18.96 -12.90 6.14
CA SER A 14 18.29 -12.44 7.36
C SER A 14 16.76 -12.61 7.27
N GLN A 15 16.23 -12.88 6.08
CA GLN A 15 14.82 -13.07 5.80
C GLN A 15 14.61 -14.36 5.01
N PRO A 16 13.50 -15.12 5.22
CA PRO A 16 13.17 -16.25 4.36
C PRO A 16 12.92 -15.81 2.92
N PHE A 17 12.94 -16.77 1.99
CA PHE A 17 12.47 -16.50 0.63
C PHE A 17 10.96 -16.20 0.62
N PRO A 18 10.45 -15.42 -0.35
CA PRO A 18 9.06 -14.92 -0.34
C PRO A 18 7.98 -15.99 -0.11
N GLU A 19 8.11 -17.17 -0.70
CA GLU A 19 7.12 -18.25 -0.55
C GLU A 19 7.09 -18.81 0.87
N GLU A 20 8.27 -19.04 1.46
CA GLU A 20 8.38 -19.50 2.84
C GLU A 20 7.91 -18.42 3.82
N PHE A 21 8.28 -17.16 3.55
CA PHE A 21 7.87 -16.04 4.39
C PHE A 21 6.34 -15.84 4.34
N ALA A 22 5.74 -15.90 3.15
CA ALA A 22 4.29 -15.83 2.99
C ALA A 22 3.58 -16.95 3.77
N ARG A 23 4.09 -18.19 3.72
CA ARG A 23 3.53 -19.31 4.49
C ARG A 23 3.56 -19.03 5.99
N ILE A 24 4.70 -18.58 6.53
CA ILE A 24 4.85 -18.25 7.95
C ILE A 24 3.86 -17.14 8.36
N ILE A 25 3.71 -16.10 7.53
CA ILE A 25 2.76 -15.02 7.78
C ILE A 25 1.32 -15.54 7.79
N LEU A 26 0.95 -16.35 6.80
CA LEU A 26 -0.41 -16.88 6.67
C LEU A 26 -0.77 -17.85 7.80
N ASP A 27 0.18 -18.70 8.22
CA ASP A 27 0.00 -19.58 9.39
C ASP A 27 -0.35 -18.76 10.65
N GLU A 28 0.27 -17.60 10.84
CA GLU A 28 0.00 -16.71 11.97
C GLU A 28 -1.31 -15.90 11.82
N VAL A 29 -1.59 -15.34 10.64
CA VAL A 29 -2.77 -14.48 10.48
C VAL A 29 -4.09 -15.27 10.37
N ASN A 30 -4.04 -16.54 9.95
CA ASN A 30 -5.23 -17.38 9.81
C ASN A 30 -5.83 -17.81 11.14
N VAL A 31 -5.06 -17.77 12.22
CA VAL A 31 -5.57 -18.03 13.58
C VAL A 31 -6.03 -16.76 14.31
N SER A 32 -5.86 -15.58 13.69
CA SER A 32 -6.25 -14.30 14.27
C SER A 32 -7.71 -13.94 13.96
N GLU A 33 -8.44 -13.42 14.94
CA GLU A 33 -9.78 -12.83 14.75
C GLU A 33 -9.77 -11.60 13.83
N LEU A 34 -8.59 -11.03 13.55
CA LEU A 34 -8.44 -9.87 12.69
C LEU A 34 -8.32 -10.21 11.19
N ASN A 35 -8.27 -11.50 10.84
CA ASN A 35 -7.99 -11.97 9.47
C ASN A 35 -8.75 -11.17 8.39
N GLU A 36 -10.07 -11.05 8.54
CA GLU A 36 -10.95 -10.38 7.56
C GLU A 36 -10.64 -8.89 7.38
N ASN A 37 -9.98 -8.26 8.36
CA ASN A 37 -9.65 -6.84 8.38
C ASN A 37 -8.20 -6.55 7.96
N ILE A 38 -7.38 -7.58 7.74
CA ILE A 38 -5.98 -7.40 7.34
C ILE A 38 -5.90 -6.90 5.90
N ILE A 39 -5.08 -5.88 5.71
CA ILE A 39 -4.63 -5.41 4.40
C ILE A 39 -3.13 -5.46 4.43
N PHE A 40 -2.54 -6.35 3.61
CA PHE A 40 -1.10 -6.46 3.50
C PHE A 40 -0.54 -5.32 2.67
N MET A 41 0.61 -4.80 3.08
CA MET A 41 1.35 -3.79 2.33
C MET A 41 2.84 -4.06 2.34
N SER A 42 3.53 -3.76 1.24
CA SER A 42 4.99 -3.90 1.16
C SER A 42 5.58 -3.09 0.01
N PHE A 43 6.85 -2.72 0.13
CA PHE A 43 7.67 -2.19 -0.97
C PHE A 43 8.18 -3.29 -1.91
N ASP A 44 8.18 -4.53 -1.44
CA ASP A 44 8.61 -5.68 -2.21
C ASP A 44 7.40 -6.36 -2.85
N PRO A 45 7.28 -6.31 -4.19
CA PRO A 45 6.15 -6.93 -4.87
C PRO A 45 6.24 -8.47 -4.84
N ASN A 46 7.41 -9.07 -4.60
CA ASN A 46 7.53 -10.54 -4.60
C ASN A 46 6.83 -11.15 -3.40
N ILE A 47 6.96 -10.55 -2.21
CA ILE A 47 6.24 -11.03 -1.02
C ILE A 47 4.73 -10.84 -1.16
N LEU A 48 4.27 -9.76 -1.80
CA LEU A 48 2.84 -9.57 -2.07
C LEU A 48 2.31 -10.62 -3.05
N ASN A 49 3.08 -10.95 -4.10
CA ASN A 49 2.70 -11.99 -5.06
C ASN A 49 2.68 -13.37 -4.41
N ALA A 50 3.62 -13.67 -3.50
CA ALA A 50 3.66 -14.94 -2.78
C ALA A 50 2.44 -15.08 -1.84
N ILE A 51 2.13 -14.05 -1.04
CA ILE A 51 0.94 -14.06 -0.19
C ILE A 51 -0.33 -14.21 -1.04
N TYR A 52 -0.49 -13.42 -2.10
CA TYR A 52 -1.67 -13.51 -2.97
C TYR A 52 -1.85 -14.89 -3.62
N SER A 53 -0.75 -15.55 -4.00
CA SER A 53 -0.79 -16.86 -4.65
C SER A 53 -1.22 -17.97 -3.68
N GLN A 54 -0.96 -17.79 -2.38
CA GLN A 54 -1.34 -18.72 -1.32
C GLN A 54 -2.73 -18.39 -0.75
N ASP A 55 -3.07 -17.10 -0.62
CA ASP A 55 -4.40 -16.64 -0.24
C ASP A 55 -4.74 -15.29 -0.91
N SER A 56 -5.69 -15.35 -1.84
CA SER A 56 -6.15 -14.20 -2.62
C SER A 56 -7.34 -13.45 -2.01
N THR A 57 -7.84 -13.89 -0.84
CA THR A 57 -8.98 -13.26 -0.17
C THR A 57 -8.60 -11.93 0.49
N PHE A 58 -7.33 -11.77 0.85
CA PHE A 58 -6.81 -10.55 1.44
C PHE A 58 -6.80 -9.37 0.46
N ARG A 59 -6.72 -8.16 1.02
CA ARG A 59 -6.47 -6.93 0.26
C ARG A 59 -5.01 -6.54 0.35
N PHE A 60 -4.52 -5.88 -0.71
CA PHE A 60 -3.10 -5.59 -0.86
C PHE A 60 -2.83 -4.14 -1.29
N ILE A 61 -1.82 -3.52 -0.67
CA ILE A 61 -1.32 -2.19 -1.03
C ILE A 61 0.14 -2.32 -1.47
N TYR A 62 0.43 -2.01 -2.73
CA TYR A 62 1.81 -1.98 -3.21
C TYR A 62 2.45 -0.60 -2.93
N LEU A 63 3.51 -0.58 -2.11
CA LEU A 63 4.20 0.64 -1.70
C LEU A 63 5.28 1.04 -2.70
N THR A 64 5.34 2.34 -3.01
CA THR A 64 6.23 2.88 -4.03
C THR A 64 6.80 4.23 -3.63
N TYR A 65 8.05 4.49 -3.99
CA TYR A 65 8.74 5.76 -3.70
C TYR A 65 9.36 6.42 -4.95
N LYS A 66 9.19 5.82 -6.15
CA LYS A 66 9.93 6.24 -7.36
C LYS A 66 9.16 7.31 -8.16
N PRO A 67 9.65 8.56 -8.27
CA PRO A 67 8.88 9.67 -8.86
C PRO A 67 8.55 9.49 -10.34
N PHE A 68 9.47 8.92 -11.13
CA PHE A 68 9.40 8.90 -12.59
C PHE A 68 8.71 7.67 -13.20
N LYS A 69 8.26 6.71 -12.39
CA LYS A 69 7.56 5.53 -12.91
C LYS A 69 6.08 5.84 -13.16
N SER A 70 5.56 5.32 -14.27
CA SER A 70 4.13 5.36 -14.57
C SER A 70 3.36 4.40 -13.66
N VAL A 71 2.07 4.67 -13.45
CA VAL A 71 1.16 3.78 -12.69
C VAL A 71 1.17 2.37 -13.29
N ASN A 72 1.13 2.24 -14.62
CA ASN A 72 1.20 0.94 -15.30
C ASN A 72 2.47 0.18 -14.95
N LYS A 73 3.62 0.87 -14.91
CA LYS A 73 4.88 0.23 -14.55
C LYS A 73 4.89 -0.24 -13.11
N PHE A 74 4.24 0.47 -12.18
CA PHE A 74 4.11 0.01 -10.81
C PHE A 74 3.22 -1.23 -10.72
N LEU A 75 2.03 -1.17 -11.30
CA LEU A 75 1.06 -2.27 -11.29
C LEU A 75 1.62 -3.54 -11.94
N SER A 76 2.51 -3.43 -12.94
CA SER A 76 3.11 -4.59 -13.60
C SER A 76 4.08 -5.39 -12.73
N HIS A 77 4.45 -4.94 -11.52
CA HIS A 77 5.26 -5.77 -10.61
C HIS A 77 4.41 -6.74 -9.78
N CYS A 78 3.11 -6.47 -9.64
CA CYS A 78 2.17 -7.41 -9.04
C CYS A 78 1.59 -8.30 -10.16
N ASN A 79 1.46 -9.60 -9.90
CA ASN A 79 0.77 -10.54 -10.81
C ASN A 79 -0.77 -10.51 -10.63
N PHE A 80 -1.27 -9.63 -9.75
CA PHE A 80 -2.68 -9.36 -9.49
C PHE A 80 -2.96 -7.85 -9.50
N LYS A 81 -4.24 -7.46 -9.50
CA LYS A 81 -4.65 -6.06 -9.34
C LYS A 81 -4.72 -5.71 -7.85
N PRO A 82 -3.82 -4.88 -7.30
CA PRO A 82 -3.86 -4.53 -5.89
C PRO A 82 -5.08 -3.68 -5.56
N TYR A 83 -5.48 -3.72 -4.29
CA TYR A 83 -6.54 -2.86 -3.75
C TYR A 83 -6.12 -1.39 -3.86
N ALA A 84 -4.87 -1.06 -3.52
CA ALA A 84 -4.32 0.29 -3.66
C ALA A 84 -2.85 0.31 -4.11
N LEU A 85 -2.42 1.45 -4.67
CA LEU A 85 -1.01 1.84 -4.65
C LEU A 85 -0.77 2.80 -3.49
N GLY A 86 0.20 2.49 -2.63
CA GLY A 86 0.70 3.42 -1.61
C GLY A 86 1.90 4.19 -2.13
N MET A 87 1.74 5.48 -2.45
CA MET A 87 2.77 6.30 -3.06
C MET A 87 3.37 7.29 -2.07
N TYR A 88 4.69 7.49 -2.16
CA TYR A 88 5.36 8.58 -1.47
C TYR A 88 4.75 9.91 -1.93
N PHE A 89 4.16 10.67 -1.00
CA PHE A 89 3.24 11.76 -1.34
C PHE A 89 3.81 12.83 -2.29
N PRO A 90 5.10 13.22 -2.25
CA PRO A 90 5.65 14.21 -3.19
C PRO A 90 5.67 13.73 -4.64
N THR A 91 5.53 12.42 -4.86
CA THR A 91 5.49 11.83 -6.20
C THR A 91 4.07 11.81 -6.80
N ILE A 92 3.05 12.18 -6.03
CA ILE A 92 1.65 12.12 -6.42
C ILE A 92 1.29 13.36 -7.25
N THR A 93 0.70 13.11 -8.42
CA THR A 93 0.14 14.13 -9.31
C THR A 93 -1.32 13.79 -9.62
N LYS A 94 -2.12 14.80 -9.98
CA LYS A 94 -3.52 14.60 -10.39
C LYS A 94 -3.66 13.60 -11.54
N GLY A 95 -2.69 13.59 -12.47
CA GLY A 95 -2.65 12.62 -13.56
C GLY A 95 -2.48 11.17 -13.09
N LYS A 96 -1.66 10.93 -12.06
CA LYS A 96 -1.50 9.61 -11.46
C LYS A 96 -2.77 9.17 -10.72
N GLY A 97 -3.40 10.07 -9.95
CA GLY A 97 -4.68 9.80 -9.29
C GLY A 97 -5.79 9.44 -10.28
N TYR A 98 -5.94 10.21 -11.35
CA TYR A 98 -6.91 9.90 -12.41
C TYR A 98 -6.63 8.56 -13.11
N ALA A 99 -5.36 8.27 -13.41
CA ALA A 99 -4.97 7.00 -14.03
C ALA A 99 -5.28 5.78 -13.14
N LEU A 100 -5.12 5.92 -11.82
CA LEU A 100 -5.45 4.88 -10.84
C LEU A 100 -6.96 4.71 -10.69
N SER A 101 -7.70 5.81 -10.57
CA SER A 101 -9.16 5.80 -10.50
C SER A 101 -9.79 5.10 -11.71
N ARG A 102 -9.33 5.39 -12.94
CA ARG A 102 -9.78 4.70 -14.17
C ARG A 102 -9.50 3.20 -14.20
N LYS A 103 -8.57 2.71 -13.38
CA LYS A 103 -8.22 1.29 -13.27
C LYS A 103 -8.94 0.60 -12.11
N GLY A 104 -9.73 1.33 -11.33
CA GLY A 104 -10.34 0.83 -10.11
C GLY A 104 -9.31 0.42 -9.06
N VAL A 105 -8.17 1.12 -9.00
CA VAL A 105 -7.13 0.93 -7.98
C VAL A 105 -7.10 2.18 -7.10
N LYS A 106 -7.16 2.00 -5.79
CA LYS A 106 -7.12 3.10 -4.83
C LYS A 106 -5.74 3.75 -4.76
N LEU A 107 -5.66 5.02 -4.37
CA LEU A 107 -4.41 5.73 -4.17
C LEU A 107 -4.24 6.11 -2.70
N PHE A 108 -3.23 5.55 -2.04
CA PHE A 108 -2.88 5.87 -0.66
C PHE A 108 -1.60 6.71 -0.65
N ALA A 109 -1.52 7.76 0.17
CA ALA A 109 -0.32 8.58 0.30
C ALA A 109 0.39 8.32 1.64
N TRP A 110 1.71 8.18 1.61
CA TRP A 110 2.55 8.01 2.81
C TRP A 110 3.83 8.86 2.75
N THR A 111 4.47 9.22 3.85
CA THR A 111 3.83 9.50 5.15
C THR A 111 3.50 10.98 5.17
N VAL A 112 2.23 11.34 5.39
CA VAL A 112 1.76 12.73 5.32
C VAL A 112 1.50 13.23 6.74
N ASN A 113 2.27 14.22 7.18
CA ASN A 113 2.23 14.72 8.56
C ASN A 113 1.70 16.17 8.66
N ASN A 114 1.40 16.82 7.53
CA ASN A 114 0.94 18.22 7.46
C ASN A 114 -0.51 18.32 6.95
N LYS A 115 -1.35 19.07 7.68
CA LYS A 115 -2.78 19.31 7.36
C LYS A 115 -3.00 19.87 5.94
N GLN A 116 -2.22 20.87 5.53
CA GLN A 116 -2.36 21.50 4.22
C GLN A 116 -2.01 20.54 3.07
N GLN A 117 -1.02 19.67 3.28
CA GLN A 117 -0.63 18.65 2.30
C GLN A 117 -1.74 17.61 2.12
N THR A 118 -2.45 17.24 3.18
CA THR A 118 -3.59 16.31 3.09
C THR A 118 -4.67 16.83 2.16
N PHE A 119 -5.05 18.11 2.26
CA PHE A 119 -6.06 18.69 1.37
C PHE A 119 -5.65 18.67 -0.09
N ASP A 120 -4.41 19.09 -0.42
CA ASP A 120 -3.90 19.03 -1.80
C ASP A 120 -3.91 17.59 -2.36
N LEU A 121 -3.57 16.61 -1.53
CA LEU A 121 -3.58 15.20 -1.90
C LEU A 121 -4.99 14.66 -2.18
N ILE A 122 -5.99 15.06 -1.40
CA ILE A 122 -7.40 14.73 -1.67
C ILE A 122 -7.83 15.26 -3.04
N HIS A 123 -7.48 16.51 -3.38
CA HIS A 123 -7.76 17.09 -4.71
C HIS A 123 -7.01 16.40 -5.86
N LYS A 124 -5.91 15.71 -5.56
CA LYS A 124 -5.16 14.87 -6.51
C LYS A 124 -5.76 13.46 -6.66
N GLY A 125 -6.82 13.13 -5.93
CA GLY A 125 -7.51 11.83 -5.99
C GLY A 125 -6.93 10.78 -5.05
N VAL A 126 -6.34 11.18 -3.92
CA VAL A 126 -5.90 10.27 -2.86
C VAL A 126 -7.12 9.77 -2.08
N ASP A 127 -7.27 8.45 -1.96
CA ASP A 127 -8.34 7.76 -1.24
C ASP A 127 -8.00 7.50 0.24
N GLY A 128 -6.72 7.52 0.62
CA GLY A 128 -6.27 7.20 1.98
C GLY A 128 -4.95 7.85 2.34
N ILE A 129 -4.79 8.23 3.61
CA ILE A 129 -3.57 8.82 4.15
C ILE A 129 -2.96 7.88 5.19
N ILE A 130 -1.67 7.61 5.04
CA ILE A 130 -0.84 6.94 6.04
C ILE A 130 -0.04 8.06 6.72
N THR A 131 -0.21 8.20 8.04
CA THR A 131 0.33 9.30 8.84
C THR A 131 0.85 8.79 10.18
N ASP A 132 1.85 9.49 10.73
CA ASP A 132 2.30 9.27 12.11
C ASP A 132 1.39 10.00 13.12
N PHE A 133 0.48 10.87 12.65
CA PHE A 133 -0.37 11.74 13.49
C PHE A 133 -1.86 11.62 13.11
N PRO A 134 -2.52 10.48 13.37
CA PRO A 134 -3.92 10.25 12.97
C PRO A 134 -4.88 11.30 13.52
N ASP A 135 -4.71 11.69 14.78
CA ASP A 135 -5.60 12.66 15.47
C ASP A 135 -5.61 14.04 14.79
N ARG A 136 -4.47 14.46 14.23
CA ARG A 136 -4.33 15.77 13.58
C ARG A 136 -5.03 15.81 12.22
N ILE A 137 -5.23 14.66 11.58
CA ILE A 137 -5.85 14.60 10.26
C ILE A 137 -7.37 14.55 10.38
N ASN A 138 -7.90 13.80 11.35
CA ASN A 138 -9.34 13.57 11.51
C ASN A 138 -10.15 14.85 11.74
N GLU A 139 -9.64 15.84 12.49
CA GLU A 139 -10.33 17.12 12.75
C GLU A 139 -10.78 17.85 11.47
N ASN A 140 -10.06 17.66 10.35
CA ASN A 140 -10.27 18.43 9.12
C ASN A 140 -11.15 17.72 8.10
N LEU A 141 -11.34 16.39 8.21
CA LEU A 141 -12.21 15.63 7.31
C LEU A 141 -13.70 15.79 7.69
N THR A 142 -13.97 16.19 8.94
CA THR A 142 -15.33 16.41 9.46
C THR A 142 -15.79 17.87 9.43
N ASN A 143 -14.90 18.82 9.07
CA ASN A 143 -15.23 20.24 8.95
C ASN A 143 -14.65 20.84 7.66
N PRO A 144 -15.30 20.62 6.51
CA PRO A 144 -15.03 21.40 5.32
C PRO A 144 -15.62 22.79 5.55
N HIS A 145 -14.77 23.75 5.93
CA HIS A 145 -15.14 25.17 5.82
C HIS A 145 -15.34 25.56 4.36
#